data_AF-A0A2H3JEH5-F1
#
_entry.id   AF-A0A2H3JEH5-F1
#
_cell.length_a   1.000
_cell.length_b   1.000
_cell.length_c   1.000
_cell.angle_alpha   90.00
_cell.angle_beta   90.00
_cell.angle_gamma   90.00
#
_symmetry.space_group_name_H-M   'P 1'
#
loop_
_entity.id
_entity.type
_entity.pdbx_description
1 polymer ?
#
loop_
_entity_poly.entity_id
_entity_poly.type
_entity_poly.pdbx_seq_one_letter_code
_entity_poly.pdbx_strand_id
1 'polypeptide(L)'
;MHNWLCIRQWCFSRAFDPPAHSKVQMTAAQWRLALEGRYYRFPYDHAAPQSSIDEIARLPPLPNHEKEPGAQPEAMRGHKAKLLKQRSRMRTTDRIDVAVVLNVHGGFVPYDARAVCPSWGTRHVTREVVEGAQDLWAEVVWELSVVSFRLEFLHADRALAPTHYTVEDDILLREQLVTDIWLNNEEDAMLLRPNWEEQTPCDGLVHRDWQRRRHSVTGMVRVLASWPDSGHLYVPQENCTQSDFEHAEEIAIRFYATAYRRKFGRLPTFPLQCPASLYATKI
;
A
#
# COMPACT_ATOMS: atom_id res chain seq x y z
N MET A 1 7.33 9.56 7.00
CA MET A 1 7.31 9.88 5.56
C MET A 1 8.67 9.62 4.90
N HIS A 2 9.78 10.21 5.36
CA HIS A 2 11.11 9.99 4.75
C HIS A 2 11.44 8.51 4.49
N ASN A 3 11.40 7.66 5.51
CA ASN A 3 11.65 6.22 5.34
C ASN A 3 10.63 5.52 4.42
N TRP A 4 9.37 5.99 4.40
CA TRP A 4 8.39 5.49 3.45
C TRP A 4 8.83 5.78 2.01
N LEU A 5 9.26 7.01 1.72
CA LEU A 5 9.75 7.39 0.39
C LEU A 5 10.94 6.53 -0.05
N CYS A 6 11.87 6.23 0.88
CA CYS A 6 13.00 5.35 0.60
C CYS A 6 12.58 3.92 0.23
N ILE A 7 11.64 3.33 0.98
CA ILE A 7 11.26 1.92 0.79
C ILE A 7 10.13 1.73 -0.23
N ARG A 8 9.44 2.79 -0.62
CA ARG A 8 8.26 2.77 -1.52
C ARG A 8 8.54 2.06 -2.84
N GLN A 9 9.61 2.42 -3.55
CA GLN A 9 9.94 1.81 -4.85
C GLN A 9 10.21 0.31 -4.69
N TRP A 10 10.86 -0.08 -3.61
CA TRP A 10 11.08 -1.49 -3.28
C TRP A 10 9.78 -2.21 -2.91
N CYS A 11 8.87 -1.56 -2.20
CA CYS A 11 7.55 -2.15 -1.90
C CYS A 11 6.78 -2.41 -3.20
N PHE A 12 6.82 -1.47 -4.15
CA PHE A 12 6.20 -1.67 -5.46
C PHE A 12 6.88 -2.79 -6.24
N SER A 13 8.20 -2.80 -6.38
CA SER A 13 8.89 -3.87 -7.10
C SER A 13 8.58 -5.26 -6.54
N ARG A 14 8.44 -5.39 -5.22
CA ARG A 14 8.07 -6.65 -4.55
C ARG A 14 6.60 -7.03 -4.69
N ALA A 15 5.71 -6.06 -4.94
CA ALA A 15 4.33 -6.35 -5.29
C ALA A 15 4.22 -6.91 -6.72
N PHE A 16 5.10 -6.49 -7.64
CA PHE A 16 5.15 -6.97 -9.03
C PHE A 16 5.93 -8.30 -9.17
N ASP A 17 7.03 -8.45 -8.44
CA ASP A 17 7.88 -9.64 -8.44
C ASP A 17 8.06 -10.14 -6.99
N PRO A 18 7.05 -10.85 -6.44
CA PRO A 18 7.12 -11.35 -5.08
C PRO A 18 8.24 -12.40 -5.00
N PRO A 19 9.20 -12.25 -4.08
CA PRO A 19 10.30 -13.19 -4.00
C PRO A 19 9.79 -14.57 -3.59
N ALA A 20 10.35 -15.60 -4.22
CA ALA A 20 9.91 -17.00 -4.10
C ALA A 20 9.75 -17.51 -2.65
N HIS A 21 10.45 -16.90 -1.69
CA HIS A 21 10.45 -17.30 -0.30
C HIS A 21 9.36 -16.63 0.57
N SER A 22 8.46 -15.80 0.03
CA SER A 22 7.35 -15.11 0.74
C SER A 22 7.74 -14.23 1.95
N LYS A 23 9.04 -14.12 2.30
CA LYS A 23 9.59 -13.36 3.45
C LYS A 23 9.28 -11.85 3.48
N VAL A 24 8.54 -11.31 2.51
CA VAL A 24 8.18 -9.89 2.42
C VAL A 24 6.79 -9.59 3.01
N GLN A 25 6.04 -10.61 3.42
CA GLN A 25 4.76 -10.39 4.11
C GLN A 25 4.99 -9.91 5.54
N MET A 26 4.70 -8.63 5.78
CA MET A 26 4.83 -7.99 7.08
C MET A 26 3.46 -7.61 7.64
N THR A 27 3.28 -7.80 8.95
CA THR A 27 2.10 -7.32 9.66
C THR A 27 2.09 -5.79 9.77
N ALA A 28 0.93 -5.19 10.07
CA ALA A 28 0.85 -3.75 10.31
C ALA A 28 1.76 -3.26 11.45
N ALA A 29 2.03 -4.11 12.46
CA ALA A 29 2.98 -3.79 13.53
C ALA A 29 4.43 -3.78 13.03
N GLN A 30 4.80 -4.76 12.20
CA GLN A 30 6.12 -4.84 11.58
C GLN A 30 6.36 -3.67 10.61
N TRP A 31 5.36 -3.26 9.83
CA TRP A 31 5.47 -2.07 8.98
C TRP A 31 5.72 -0.79 9.78
N ARG A 32 5.09 -0.62 10.94
CA ARG A 32 5.39 0.52 11.83
C ARG A 32 6.85 0.51 12.28
N LEU A 33 7.41 -0.66 12.58
CA LEU A 33 8.83 -0.81 12.92
C LEU A 33 9.73 -0.52 11.71
N ALA A 34 9.34 -0.94 10.51
CA ALA A 34 10.10 -0.68 9.29
C ALA A 34 10.25 0.84 9.07
N LEU A 35 9.16 1.58 9.25
CA LEU A 35 9.16 3.03 9.09
C LEU A 35 10.00 3.79 10.12
N GLU A 36 10.42 3.14 11.22
CA GLU A 36 11.39 3.73 12.16
C GLU A 36 12.81 3.80 11.57
N GLY A 37 13.13 2.98 10.55
CA GLY A 37 14.44 2.97 9.88
C GLY A 37 15.59 2.40 10.72
N ARG A 38 15.30 1.77 11.86
CA ARG A 38 16.30 1.23 12.79
C ARG A 38 16.72 -0.19 12.39
N TYR A 39 17.36 -0.35 11.23
CA TYR A 39 17.73 -1.67 10.70
C TYR A 39 19.06 -2.20 11.25
N TYR A 40 19.21 -2.18 12.56
CA TYR A 40 20.41 -2.61 13.26
C TYR A 40 20.26 -3.98 13.93
N ARG A 41 21.38 -4.56 14.32
CA ARG A 41 21.44 -5.75 15.16
C ARG A 41 21.09 -5.41 16.61
N PHE A 42 19.86 -5.72 17.02
CA PHE A 42 19.43 -5.58 18.41
C PHE A 42 19.87 -6.77 19.28
N PRO A 43 20.18 -6.57 20.57
CA PRO A 43 20.35 -7.67 21.53
C PRO A 43 19.05 -8.47 21.69
N TYR A 44 19.15 -9.80 21.74
CA TYR A 44 17.97 -10.67 21.66
C TYR A 44 18.00 -11.93 22.54
N ASP A 45 18.79 -11.92 23.61
CA ASP A 45 19.02 -13.07 24.52
C ASP A 45 17.74 -13.78 25.03
N HIS A 46 16.57 -13.14 24.93
CA HIS A 46 15.27 -13.68 25.33
C HIS A 46 14.17 -13.54 24.27
N ALA A 47 14.53 -13.26 23.02
CA ALA A 47 13.63 -13.16 21.87
C ALA A 47 13.92 -14.30 20.89
N ALA A 48 12.92 -14.67 20.09
CA ALA A 48 12.99 -15.81 19.18
C ALA A 48 12.61 -15.36 17.75
N PRO A 49 13.50 -14.62 17.06
CA PRO A 49 13.27 -14.17 15.69
C PRO A 49 13.08 -15.34 14.74
N GLN A 50 12.28 -15.12 13.69
CA GLN A 50 12.09 -16.10 12.62
C GLN A 50 13.31 -16.13 11.67
N SER A 51 14.05 -15.03 11.60
CA SER A 51 15.27 -14.91 10.80
C SER A 51 16.40 -15.80 11.35
N SER A 52 17.24 -16.33 10.46
CA SER A 52 18.34 -17.21 10.86
C SER A 52 19.44 -16.45 11.60
N ILE A 53 20.24 -17.16 12.41
CA ILE A 53 21.38 -16.57 13.13
C ILE A 53 22.36 -15.92 12.14
N ASP A 54 22.59 -16.55 10.99
CA ASP A 54 23.47 -16.03 9.93
C ASP A 54 22.89 -14.77 9.25
N GLU A 55 21.57 -14.71 9.08
CA GLU A 55 20.88 -13.50 8.61
C GLU A 55 21.03 -12.34 9.60
N ILE A 56 20.82 -12.62 10.89
CA ILE A 56 20.94 -11.61 11.95
C ILE A 56 22.39 -11.13 12.11
N ALA A 57 23.38 -12.02 11.90
CA ALA A 57 24.79 -11.67 11.99
C ALA A 57 25.25 -10.68 10.91
N ARG A 58 24.55 -10.61 9.78
CA ARG A 58 24.83 -9.66 8.69
C ARG A 58 24.33 -8.24 8.96
N LEU A 59 23.50 -8.04 9.99
CA LEU A 59 22.99 -6.72 10.33
C LEU A 59 24.10 -5.80 10.89
N PRO A 60 24.06 -4.49 10.59
CA PRO A 60 25.00 -3.54 11.14
C PRO A 60 24.85 -3.45 12.67
N PRO A 61 25.95 -3.25 13.42
CA PRO A 61 25.90 -3.14 14.87
C PRO A 61 25.08 -1.92 15.29
N LEU A 62 24.38 -2.02 16.42
CA LEU A 62 23.68 -0.88 17.01
C LEU A 62 24.72 0.23 17.30
N PRO A 63 24.47 1.50 16.93
CA PRO A 63 25.31 2.60 17.39
C PRO A 63 25.31 2.60 18.92
N ASN A 64 26.44 2.95 19.53
CA ASN A 64 26.55 3.14 20.97
C ASN A 64 25.62 4.29 21.39
N HIS A 65 24.33 4.02 21.59
CA HIS A 65 23.48 4.91 22.33
C HIS A 65 23.96 4.87 23.78
N GLU A 66 24.42 6.02 24.27
CA GLU A 66 24.41 6.32 25.70
C GLU A 66 23.11 5.76 26.25
N LYS A 67 23.23 4.83 27.21
CA LYS A 67 22.10 4.14 27.82
C LYS A 67 20.99 5.16 28.05
N GLU A 68 19.88 5.04 27.30
CA GLU A 68 18.66 5.76 27.67
C GLU A 68 18.48 5.49 29.17
N PRO A 69 18.29 6.52 30.01
CA PRO A 69 18.13 6.33 31.44
C PRO A 69 17.01 5.33 31.59
N GLY A 70 17.37 4.11 32.00
CA GLY A 70 16.40 3.05 32.20
C GLY A 70 15.45 3.56 33.25
N ALA A 71 14.27 4.01 32.81
CA ALA A 71 13.14 4.17 33.68
C ALA A 71 12.89 2.76 34.23
N GLN A 72 13.47 2.48 35.40
CA GLN A 72 13.17 1.29 36.15
C GLN A 72 11.66 1.33 36.32
N PRO A 73 10.90 0.38 35.73
CA PRO A 73 9.50 0.31 36.04
C PRO A 73 9.42 -0.02 37.52
N GLU A 74 8.95 0.94 38.31
CA GLU A 74 8.53 0.69 39.69
C GLU A 74 7.79 -0.64 39.72
N ALA A 75 8.19 -1.50 40.65
CA ALA A 75 7.90 -2.92 40.64
C ALA A 75 6.39 -3.25 40.61
N MET A 76 5.78 -3.24 39.42
CA MET A 76 4.47 -3.81 39.19
C MET A 76 4.59 -5.33 39.37
N ARG A 77 4.17 -5.86 40.52
CA ARG A 77 4.03 -7.31 40.71
C ARG A 77 2.72 -7.78 40.07
N GLY A 78 2.76 -8.98 39.47
CA GLY A 78 1.57 -9.70 39.01
C GLY A 78 1.50 -9.95 37.50
N HIS A 79 0.31 -10.36 37.06
CA HIS A 79 0.01 -10.78 35.68
C HIS A 79 0.33 -9.71 34.63
N LYS A 80 0.14 -8.42 34.96
CA LYS A 80 0.44 -7.27 34.07
C LYS A 80 1.93 -7.16 33.70
N ALA A 81 2.84 -7.42 34.64
CA ALA A 81 4.27 -7.37 34.36
C ALA A 81 4.75 -8.53 33.46
N LYS A 82 4.13 -9.71 33.58
CA LYS A 82 4.40 -10.84 32.65
C LYS A 82 3.95 -10.49 31.23
N LEU A 83 2.76 -9.91 31.07
CA LEU A 83 2.24 -9.47 29.77
C LEU A 83 3.10 -8.37 29.13
N LEU A 84 3.56 -7.39 29.91
CA LEU A 84 4.46 -6.34 29.42
C LEU A 84 5.80 -6.90 28.95
N LYS A 85 6.40 -7.83 29.71
CA LYS A 85 7.62 -8.52 29.30
C LYS A 85 7.43 -9.34 28.02
N GLN A 86 6.30 -10.03 27.89
CA GLN A 86 5.98 -10.79 26.67
C GLN A 86 5.83 -9.87 25.45
N ARG A 87 5.08 -8.77 25.59
CA ARG A 87 4.93 -7.76 24.50
C ARG A 87 6.26 -7.13 24.11
N SER A 88 7.11 -6.82 25.08
CA SER A 88 8.46 -6.31 24.82
C SER A 88 9.31 -7.31 24.04
N ARG A 89 9.29 -8.60 24.42
CA ARG A 89 10.00 -9.67 23.68
C ARG A 89 9.49 -9.84 22.26
N MET A 90 8.17 -9.85 22.06
CA MET A 90 7.56 -9.90 20.72
C MET A 90 7.99 -8.70 19.87
N ARG A 91 7.96 -7.49 20.43
CA ARG A 91 8.40 -6.29 19.72
C ARG A 91 9.88 -6.38 19.33
N THR A 92 10.75 -6.88 20.21
CA THR A 92 12.17 -7.09 19.89
C THR A 92 12.34 -8.13 18.77
N THR A 93 11.57 -9.23 18.83
CA THR A 93 11.53 -10.27 17.81
C THR A 93 11.17 -9.67 16.44
N ASP A 94 10.03 -8.99 16.37
CA ASP A 94 9.55 -8.32 15.15
C ASP A 94 10.57 -7.31 14.62
N ARG A 95 11.25 -6.58 15.51
CA ARG A 95 12.22 -5.56 15.11
C ARG A 95 13.45 -6.17 14.44
N ILE A 96 13.88 -7.33 14.90
CA ILE A 96 15.01 -8.06 14.31
C ILE A 96 14.60 -8.62 12.95
N ASP A 97 13.43 -9.25 12.86
CA ASP A 97 12.94 -9.79 11.60
C ASP A 97 12.74 -8.69 10.56
N VAL A 98 12.15 -7.55 10.96
CA VAL A 98 12.04 -6.34 10.12
C VAL A 98 13.42 -5.85 9.68
N ALA A 99 14.39 -5.76 10.60
CA ALA A 99 15.74 -5.31 10.25
C ALA A 99 16.38 -6.23 9.21
N VAL A 100 16.25 -7.56 9.36
CA VAL A 100 16.74 -8.53 8.37
C VAL A 100 16.06 -8.34 7.02
N VAL A 101 14.73 -8.26 6.99
CA VAL A 101 13.99 -8.09 5.73
C VAL A 101 14.42 -6.82 5.00
N LEU A 102 14.51 -5.69 5.71
CA LEU A 102 14.82 -4.41 5.08
C LEU A 102 16.32 -4.29 4.76
N ASN A 103 17.22 -4.61 5.68
CA ASN A 103 18.66 -4.43 5.45
C ASN A 103 19.29 -5.56 4.62
N VAL A 104 19.07 -6.81 5.01
CA VAL A 104 19.76 -7.96 4.41
C VAL A 104 19.14 -8.33 3.07
N HIS A 105 17.80 -8.34 2.96
CA HIS A 105 17.10 -8.70 1.73
C HIS A 105 16.69 -7.49 0.89
N GLY A 106 16.45 -6.34 1.52
CA GLY A 106 16.10 -5.10 0.84
C GLY A 106 17.28 -4.19 0.52
N GLY A 107 18.46 -4.43 1.10
CA GLY A 107 19.65 -3.57 0.91
C GLY A 107 19.56 -2.20 1.59
N PHE A 108 18.55 -1.98 2.44
CA PHE A 108 18.36 -0.69 3.11
C PHE A 108 19.37 -0.50 4.24
N VAL A 109 20.11 0.60 4.20
CA VAL A 109 20.95 1.02 5.33
C VAL A 109 20.08 1.58 6.46
N PRO A 110 20.52 1.47 7.73
CA PRO A 110 19.85 2.17 8.82
C PRO A 110 19.73 3.66 8.55
N TYR A 111 18.62 4.24 9.00
CA TYR A 111 18.31 5.64 8.74
C TYR A 111 19.39 6.57 9.29
N ASP A 112 19.97 7.37 8.41
CA ASP A 112 20.81 8.52 8.74
C ASP A 112 20.20 9.78 8.11
N ALA A 113 19.83 10.73 8.99
CA ALA A 113 19.19 11.98 8.62
C ALA A 113 20.05 12.86 7.71
N ARG A 114 21.38 12.64 7.65
CA ARG A 114 22.32 13.42 6.84
C ARG A 114 22.72 12.75 5.53
N ALA A 115 22.52 11.44 5.41
CA ALA A 115 23.07 10.67 4.29
C ALA A 115 22.07 10.41 3.16
N VAL A 116 20.76 10.48 3.42
CA VAL A 116 19.73 10.07 2.44
C VAL A 116 18.72 11.18 2.20
N CYS A 117 18.67 11.69 0.98
CA CYS A 117 17.62 12.58 0.48
C CYS A 117 16.74 11.80 -0.50
N PRO A 118 15.65 11.14 -0.05
CA PRO A 118 14.76 10.42 -0.94
C PRO A 118 14.16 11.37 -1.97
N SER A 119 13.81 10.84 -3.14
CA SER A 119 13.10 11.61 -4.15
C SER A 119 11.60 11.31 -4.13
N TRP A 120 10.82 12.28 -4.59
CA TRP A 120 9.43 12.13 -4.97
C TRP A 120 9.31 12.64 -6.41
N GLY A 121 9.26 11.72 -7.37
CA GLY A 121 9.47 12.05 -8.79
C GLY A 121 10.86 12.66 -8.97
N THR A 122 10.91 13.84 -9.59
CA THR A 122 12.13 14.63 -9.80
C THR A 122 12.54 15.47 -8.59
N ARG A 123 11.69 15.57 -7.55
CA ARG A 123 11.93 16.43 -6.38
C ARG A 123 12.79 15.70 -5.35
N HIS A 124 13.93 16.27 -4.98
CA HIS A 124 14.68 15.82 -3.81
C HIS A 124 13.98 16.27 -2.52
N VAL A 125 13.65 15.32 -1.66
CA VAL A 125 12.96 15.56 -0.40
C VAL A 125 14.00 15.60 0.73
N THR A 126 14.33 16.80 1.19
CA THR A 126 15.13 16.98 2.41
C THR A 126 14.25 16.82 3.65
N ARG A 127 14.86 16.64 4.83
CA ARG A 127 14.13 16.51 6.09
C ARG A 127 13.26 17.75 6.40
N GLU A 128 13.78 18.94 6.14
CA GLU A 128 13.08 20.21 6.36
C GLU A 128 11.82 20.32 5.48
N VAL A 129 11.86 19.76 4.27
CA VAL A 129 10.69 19.65 3.39
C VAL A 129 9.63 18.72 3.99
N VAL A 130 10.02 17.60 4.62
CA VAL A 130 9.07 16.64 5.20
C VAL A 130 8.32 17.18 6.41
N GLU A 131 8.99 17.98 7.25
CA GLU A 131 8.42 18.49 8.51
C GLU A 131 7.34 19.57 8.27
N GLY A 132 7.25 20.15 7.05
CA GLY A 132 6.25 21.16 6.67
C GLY A 132 5.39 20.87 5.42
N ALA A 133 5.68 19.83 4.64
CA ALA A 133 5.00 19.59 3.35
C ALA A 133 3.67 18.83 3.50
N GLN A 134 2.59 19.55 3.81
CA GLN A 134 1.23 19.01 3.76
C GLN A 134 0.88 18.44 2.37
N ASP A 135 1.31 19.10 1.30
CA ASP A 135 1.09 18.63 -0.07
C ASP A 135 1.75 17.28 -0.32
N LEU A 136 3.01 17.10 0.10
CA LEU A 136 3.72 15.83 -0.04
C LEU A 136 3.04 14.70 0.75
N TRP A 137 2.50 14.99 1.94
CA TRP A 137 1.68 14.03 2.67
C TRP A 137 0.43 13.64 1.89
N ALA A 138 -0.29 14.60 1.32
CA ALA A 138 -1.49 14.35 0.53
C ALA A 138 -1.16 13.50 -0.72
N GLU A 139 -0.06 13.81 -1.40
CA GLU A 139 0.46 13.08 -2.57
C GLU A 139 0.78 11.62 -2.25
N VAL A 140 1.48 11.38 -1.14
CA VAL A 140 1.82 10.04 -0.66
C VAL A 140 0.59 9.24 -0.26
N VAL A 141 -0.31 9.85 0.51
CA VAL A 141 -1.54 9.19 0.99
C VAL A 141 -2.47 8.88 -0.19
N TRP A 142 -2.54 9.80 -1.16
CA TRP A 142 -3.26 9.58 -2.41
C TRP A 142 -2.71 8.36 -3.16
N GLU A 143 -1.41 8.30 -3.47
CA GLU A 143 -0.85 7.16 -4.19
C GLU A 143 -1.11 5.84 -3.46
N LEU A 144 -0.90 5.82 -2.14
CA LEU A 144 -1.17 4.65 -1.32
C LEU A 144 -2.63 4.19 -1.43
N SER A 145 -3.59 5.13 -1.43
CA SER A 145 -5.00 4.80 -1.59
C SER A 145 -5.29 4.19 -2.96
N VAL A 146 -4.68 4.70 -4.03
CA VAL A 146 -4.84 4.22 -5.41
C VAL A 146 -4.27 2.81 -5.54
N VAL A 147 -3.02 2.59 -5.12
CA VAL A 147 -2.38 1.28 -5.20
C VAL A 147 -3.12 0.25 -4.35
N SER A 148 -3.51 0.63 -3.14
CA SER A 148 -4.28 -0.24 -2.25
C SER A 148 -5.62 -0.62 -2.87
N PHE A 149 -6.35 0.33 -3.45
CA PHE A 149 -7.60 0.05 -4.16
C PHE A 149 -7.37 -0.94 -5.31
N ARG A 150 -6.41 -0.71 -6.20
CA ARG A 150 -6.17 -1.58 -7.36
C ARG A 150 -5.82 -3.01 -6.94
N LEU A 151 -4.94 -3.17 -5.96
CA LEU A 151 -4.56 -4.47 -5.41
C LEU A 151 -5.75 -5.18 -4.75
N GLU A 152 -6.53 -4.46 -3.94
CA GLU A 152 -7.72 -5.01 -3.28
C GLU A 152 -8.80 -5.38 -4.28
N PHE A 153 -9.01 -4.58 -5.32
CA PHE A 153 -10.00 -4.82 -6.35
C PHE A 153 -9.63 -6.05 -7.18
N LEU A 154 -8.38 -6.19 -7.63
CA LEU A 154 -7.88 -7.39 -8.30
C LEU A 154 -7.99 -8.65 -7.43
N HIS A 155 -7.68 -8.52 -6.14
CA HIS A 155 -7.82 -9.64 -5.20
C HIS A 155 -9.29 -10.04 -5.01
N ALA A 156 -10.18 -9.06 -4.87
CA ALA A 156 -11.61 -9.28 -4.77
C ALA A 156 -12.18 -9.94 -6.02
N ASP A 157 -11.75 -9.48 -7.20
CA ASP A 157 -12.19 -10.00 -8.49
C ASP A 157 -11.87 -11.49 -8.63
N ARG A 158 -10.62 -11.86 -8.39
CA ARG A 158 -10.18 -13.27 -8.39
C ARG A 158 -10.92 -14.11 -7.36
N ALA A 159 -11.28 -13.55 -6.22
CA ALA A 159 -11.91 -14.28 -5.12
C ALA A 159 -13.43 -14.41 -5.24
N LEU A 160 -14.09 -13.53 -6.01
CA LEU A 160 -15.54 -13.48 -6.21
C LEU A 160 -15.97 -14.02 -7.57
N ALA A 161 -15.13 -13.93 -8.59
CA ALA A 161 -15.38 -14.45 -9.93
C ALA A 161 -14.24 -15.39 -10.41
N PRO A 162 -13.91 -16.45 -9.65
CA PRO A 162 -12.75 -17.32 -9.94
C PRO A 162 -12.87 -18.06 -11.27
N THR A 163 -14.08 -18.20 -11.83
CA THR A 163 -14.32 -18.88 -13.11
C THR A 163 -13.62 -18.19 -14.28
N HIS A 164 -13.45 -16.86 -14.23
CA HIS A 164 -12.70 -16.10 -15.23
C HIS A 164 -11.19 -16.32 -15.17
N TYR A 165 -10.69 -17.00 -14.14
CA TYR A 165 -9.26 -17.22 -13.91
C TYR A 165 -8.85 -18.69 -14.10
N THR A 166 -9.56 -19.41 -14.98
CA THR A 166 -9.35 -20.84 -15.21
C THR A 166 -8.67 -21.16 -16.54
N VAL A 167 -8.90 -20.33 -17.57
CA VAL A 167 -8.35 -20.49 -18.92
C VAL A 167 -7.50 -19.27 -19.26
N GLU A 168 -6.35 -19.47 -19.89
CA GLU A 168 -5.35 -18.41 -20.16
C GLU A 168 -5.94 -17.23 -20.96
N ASP A 169 -6.69 -17.51 -22.03
CA ASP A 169 -7.33 -16.45 -22.83
C ASP A 169 -8.35 -15.63 -22.01
N ASP A 170 -9.14 -16.30 -21.16
CA ASP A 170 -10.11 -15.65 -20.27
C ASP A 170 -9.42 -14.82 -19.19
N ILE A 171 -8.27 -15.28 -18.68
CA ILE A 171 -7.44 -14.55 -17.71
C ILE A 171 -6.97 -13.24 -18.33
N LEU A 172 -6.40 -13.28 -19.53
CA LEU A 172 -5.89 -12.09 -20.22
C LEU A 172 -7.00 -11.08 -20.49
N LEU A 173 -8.13 -11.54 -21.02
CA LEU A 173 -9.30 -10.69 -21.27
C LEU A 173 -9.83 -10.08 -19.97
N ARG A 174 -9.85 -10.86 -18.88
CA ARG A 174 -10.33 -10.39 -17.58
C ARG A 174 -9.39 -9.36 -16.97
N GLU A 175 -8.08 -9.60 -17.02
CA GLU A 175 -7.08 -8.67 -16.51
C GLU A 175 -7.13 -7.34 -17.27
N GLN A 176 -7.27 -7.37 -18.60
CA GLN A 176 -7.48 -6.17 -19.41
C GLN A 176 -8.74 -5.40 -18.97
N LEU A 177 -9.88 -6.09 -18.86
CA LEU A 177 -11.14 -5.46 -18.44
C LEU A 177 -11.03 -4.79 -17.06
N VAL A 178 -10.30 -5.40 -16.14
CA VAL A 178 -10.05 -4.83 -14.81
C VAL A 178 -9.09 -3.63 -14.89
N THR A 179 -8.04 -3.68 -15.70
CA THR A 179 -7.12 -2.55 -15.83
C THR A 179 -7.68 -1.35 -16.57
N ASP A 180 -8.61 -1.57 -17.50
CA ASP A 180 -9.27 -0.50 -18.25
C ASP A 180 -10.00 0.48 -17.31
N ILE A 181 -10.35 0.05 -16.10
CA ILE A 181 -10.91 0.92 -15.05
C ILE A 181 -10.00 2.14 -14.79
N TRP A 182 -8.68 1.99 -14.84
CA TRP A 182 -7.72 3.04 -14.50
C TRP A 182 -6.71 3.40 -15.59
N LEU A 183 -6.65 2.67 -16.71
CA LEU A 183 -5.74 2.95 -17.83
C LEU A 183 -6.34 3.79 -18.96
N ASN A 184 -7.65 4.05 -18.99
CA ASN A 184 -8.31 4.85 -20.04
C ASN A 184 -7.90 4.47 -21.49
N ASN A 185 -7.66 3.18 -21.75
CA ASN A 185 -7.17 2.64 -23.03
C ASN A 185 -5.76 3.10 -23.48
N GLU A 186 -4.89 3.58 -22.57
CA GLU A 186 -3.48 3.75 -22.91
C GLU A 186 -2.78 2.39 -22.95
N GLU A 187 -1.95 2.16 -23.97
CA GLU A 187 -1.30 0.87 -24.29
C GLU A 187 -0.23 0.43 -23.28
N ASP A 188 -0.02 1.19 -22.19
CA ASP A 188 1.01 0.91 -21.22
C ASP A 188 0.57 -0.15 -20.20
N ALA A 189 1.38 -1.22 -20.16
CA ALA A 189 1.27 -2.42 -19.32
C ALA A 189 0.68 -2.17 -17.92
N MET A 190 -0.15 -3.10 -17.40
CA MET A 190 -0.83 -3.06 -16.08
C MET A 190 -0.14 -2.16 -15.04
N LEU A 191 -0.38 -0.84 -15.08
CA LEU A 191 0.21 0.05 -14.10
C LEU A 191 -0.61 -0.09 -12.82
N LEU A 192 -0.14 -0.88 -11.84
CA LEU A 192 -0.71 -0.88 -10.49
C LEU A 192 -0.36 0.41 -9.74
N ARG A 193 0.71 1.09 -10.17
CA ARG A 193 1.12 2.40 -9.67
C ARG A 193 0.47 3.51 -10.52
N PRO A 194 -0.03 4.60 -9.92
CA PRO A 194 -0.44 5.76 -10.71
C PRO A 194 0.77 6.42 -11.38
N ASN A 195 0.71 6.67 -12.69
CA ASN A 195 1.80 7.26 -13.47
C ASN A 195 1.86 8.79 -13.37
N TRP A 196 1.83 9.31 -12.14
CA TRP A 196 1.85 10.76 -11.92
C TRP A 196 3.23 11.38 -12.24
N GLU A 197 4.30 10.58 -12.27
CA GLU A 197 5.66 11.05 -12.60
C GLU A 197 5.82 11.36 -14.10
N GLU A 198 5.08 10.67 -14.97
CA GLU A 198 5.09 10.87 -16.42
C GLU A 198 3.86 11.68 -16.91
N GLN A 199 3.19 12.37 -15.99
CA GLN A 199 2.11 13.35 -16.26
C GLN A 199 0.80 12.77 -16.79
N THR A 200 0.59 11.46 -16.70
CA THR A 200 -0.72 10.84 -16.93
C THR A 200 -1.39 10.58 -15.58
N PRO A 201 -2.29 11.45 -15.08
CA PRO A 201 -3.01 11.16 -13.84
C PRO A 201 -3.97 9.98 -14.05
N CYS A 202 -3.47 8.78 -13.79
CA CYS A 202 -4.15 7.50 -13.96
C CYS A 202 -5.17 7.23 -12.85
N ASP A 203 -6.15 8.09 -12.58
CA ASP A 203 -7.29 7.62 -11.78
C ASP A 203 -8.57 8.36 -12.15
N GLY A 204 -9.31 7.77 -13.09
CA GLY A 204 -10.60 8.30 -13.50
C GLY A 204 -11.68 8.13 -12.44
N LEU A 205 -11.59 7.18 -11.50
CA LEU A 205 -12.70 6.86 -10.58
C LEU A 205 -13.09 7.99 -9.62
N VAL A 206 -12.18 8.92 -9.35
CA VAL A 206 -12.37 10.01 -8.37
C VAL A 206 -12.07 11.39 -8.97
N HIS A 207 -12.12 11.49 -10.29
CA HIS A 207 -11.96 12.75 -10.99
C HIS A 207 -13.12 13.72 -10.67
N ARG A 208 -12.88 15.04 -10.59
CA ARG A 208 -13.95 16.03 -10.29
C ARG A 208 -15.06 16.05 -11.32
N ASP A 209 -14.64 16.01 -12.58
CA ASP A 209 -15.52 15.96 -13.74
C ASP A 209 -16.10 14.54 -13.91
N TRP A 210 -17.42 14.43 -13.80
CA TRP A 210 -18.16 13.18 -13.92
C TRP A 210 -18.02 12.55 -15.31
N GLN A 211 -17.80 13.36 -16.36
CA GLN A 211 -17.61 12.85 -17.72
C GLN A 211 -16.32 12.03 -17.83
N ARG A 212 -15.28 12.45 -17.11
CA ARG A 212 -14.02 11.70 -16.99
C ARG A 212 -14.17 10.47 -16.10
N ARG A 213 -14.95 10.57 -15.00
CA ARG A 213 -15.25 9.40 -14.14
C ARG A 213 -16.04 8.32 -14.85
N ARG A 214 -16.92 8.73 -15.78
CA ARG A 214 -17.85 7.83 -16.46
C ARG A 214 -17.18 6.64 -17.10
N HIS A 215 -16.02 6.83 -17.73
CA HIS A 215 -15.28 5.73 -18.35
C HIS A 215 -14.87 4.67 -17.31
N SER A 216 -14.17 5.10 -16.26
CA SER A 216 -13.71 4.23 -15.17
C SER A 216 -14.85 3.54 -14.42
N VAL A 217 -15.92 4.28 -14.10
CA VAL A 217 -17.10 3.71 -13.41
C VAL A 217 -17.83 2.71 -14.31
N THR A 218 -17.92 2.98 -15.61
CA THR A 218 -18.49 2.02 -16.57
C THR A 218 -17.66 0.75 -16.64
N GLY A 219 -16.32 0.86 -16.71
CA GLY A 219 -15.42 -0.29 -16.62
C GLY A 219 -15.64 -1.08 -15.33
N MET A 220 -15.70 -0.39 -14.19
CA MET A 220 -15.94 -1.00 -12.89
C MET A 220 -17.27 -1.74 -12.85
N VAL A 221 -18.36 -1.16 -13.35
CA VAL A 221 -19.67 -1.82 -13.43
C VAL A 221 -19.61 -3.09 -14.29
N ARG A 222 -18.91 -3.06 -15.43
CA ARG A 222 -18.76 -4.24 -16.31
C ARG A 222 -18.06 -5.39 -15.60
N VAL A 223 -17.01 -5.11 -14.83
CA VAL A 223 -16.33 -6.11 -14.01
C VAL A 223 -17.28 -6.65 -12.93
N LEU A 224 -17.91 -5.75 -12.18
CA LEU A 224 -18.81 -6.11 -11.07
C LEU A 224 -20.06 -6.87 -11.52
N ALA A 225 -20.52 -6.69 -12.77
CA ALA A 225 -21.67 -7.40 -13.31
C ALA A 225 -21.50 -8.93 -13.32
N SER A 226 -20.26 -9.41 -13.37
CA SER A 226 -19.93 -10.85 -13.28
C SER A 226 -19.79 -11.37 -11.84
N TRP A 227 -19.88 -10.51 -10.83
CA TRP A 227 -19.82 -10.93 -9.43
C TRP A 227 -21.17 -11.49 -8.96
N PRO A 228 -21.18 -12.32 -7.90
CA PRO A 228 -22.42 -12.78 -7.29
C PRO A 228 -23.32 -11.62 -6.82
N ASP A 229 -24.63 -11.78 -6.93
CA ASP A 229 -25.65 -10.81 -6.51
C ASP A 229 -25.65 -9.46 -7.24
N SER A 230 -25.02 -9.37 -8.42
CA SER A 230 -24.85 -8.13 -9.20
C SER A 230 -26.11 -7.62 -9.92
N GLY A 231 -27.25 -8.30 -9.83
CA GLY A 231 -28.43 -8.09 -10.69
C GLY A 231 -29.12 -6.72 -10.62
N HIS A 232 -28.64 -5.80 -9.77
CA HIS A 232 -29.12 -4.43 -9.64
C HIS A 232 -28.15 -3.40 -10.25
N LEU A 233 -27.00 -3.83 -10.75
CA LEU A 233 -26.04 -2.98 -11.45
C LEU A 233 -26.54 -2.70 -12.87
N TYR A 234 -26.41 -1.45 -13.30
CA TYR A 234 -26.67 -1.05 -14.67
C TYR A 234 -25.52 -0.17 -15.18
N VAL A 235 -25.20 -0.30 -16.47
CA VAL A 235 -24.19 0.52 -17.11
C VAL A 235 -24.81 1.88 -17.49
N PRO A 236 -24.21 3.02 -17.08
CA PRO A 236 -24.68 4.34 -17.50
C PRO A 236 -24.70 4.47 -19.03
N GLN A 237 -25.79 4.96 -19.59
CA GLN A 237 -25.89 5.20 -21.04
C GLN A 237 -25.06 6.41 -21.47
N GLU A 238 -24.69 6.49 -22.75
CA GLU A 238 -23.86 7.59 -23.26
C GLU A 238 -24.51 8.98 -23.14
N ASN A 239 -25.84 9.03 -23.20
CA ASN A 239 -26.66 10.23 -23.10
C ASN A 239 -27.24 10.47 -21.68
N CYS A 240 -26.76 9.75 -20.67
CA CYS A 240 -27.23 9.93 -19.29
C CYS A 240 -26.93 11.34 -18.76
N THR A 241 -27.78 11.83 -17.85
CA THR A 241 -27.51 13.08 -17.14
C THR A 241 -26.48 12.83 -16.03
N GLN A 242 -25.90 13.91 -15.48
CA GLN A 242 -25.02 13.82 -14.32
C GLN A 242 -25.72 13.11 -13.14
N SER A 243 -27.00 13.40 -12.89
CA SER A 243 -27.76 12.77 -11.81
C SER A 243 -27.94 11.27 -12.02
N ASP A 244 -28.23 10.84 -13.26
CA ASP A 244 -28.37 9.41 -13.59
C ASP A 244 -27.05 8.67 -13.40
N PHE A 245 -25.95 9.30 -13.79
CA PHE A 245 -24.59 8.79 -13.61
C PHE A 245 -24.21 8.67 -12.13
N GLU A 246 -24.40 9.73 -11.35
CA GLU A 246 -24.06 9.74 -9.91
C GLU A 246 -24.87 8.70 -9.13
N HIS A 247 -26.12 8.48 -9.51
CA HIS A 247 -26.94 7.40 -8.93
C HIS A 247 -26.36 6.01 -9.27
N ALA A 248 -25.94 5.79 -10.52
CA ALA A 248 -25.32 4.53 -10.94
C ALA A 248 -23.98 4.29 -10.21
N GLU A 249 -23.16 5.36 -10.10
CA GLU A 249 -21.88 5.38 -9.39
C GLU A 249 -22.08 5.00 -7.91
N GLU A 250 -23.06 5.60 -7.24
CA GLU A 250 -23.40 5.28 -5.85
C GLU A 250 -23.78 3.80 -5.67
N ILE A 251 -24.62 3.27 -6.57
CA ILE A 251 -25.03 1.86 -6.54
C ILE A 251 -23.83 0.93 -6.74
N ALA A 252 -22.98 1.22 -7.73
CA ALA A 252 -21.79 0.41 -8.04
C ALA A 252 -20.79 0.39 -6.88
N ILE A 253 -20.50 1.55 -6.28
CA ILE A 253 -19.58 1.66 -5.13
C ILE A 253 -20.16 0.94 -3.91
N ARG A 254 -21.47 1.11 -3.65
CA ARG A 254 -22.15 0.41 -2.55
C ARG A 254 -22.12 -1.10 -2.73
N PHE A 255 -22.34 -1.59 -3.95
CA PHE A 255 -22.23 -3.00 -4.27
C PHE A 255 -20.82 -3.52 -4.02
N TYR A 256 -19.80 -2.86 -4.57
CA TYR A 256 -18.40 -3.22 -4.36
C TYR A 256 -18.04 -3.29 -2.88
N ALA A 257 -18.34 -2.23 -2.11
CA ALA A 257 -18.05 -2.19 -0.68
C ALA A 257 -18.77 -3.30 0.10
N THR A 258 -20.01 -3.62 -0.28
CA THR A 258 -20.81 -4.67 0.35
C THR A 258 -20.25 -6.06 0.02
N ALA A 259 -19.99 -6.35 -1.25
CA ALA A 259 -19.43 -7.62 -1.69
C ALA A 259 -18.04 -7.86 -1.08
N TYR A 260 -17.18 -6.85 -1.09
CA TYR A 260 -15.86 -6.90 -0.45
C TYR A 260 -15.97 -7.18 1.04
N ARG A 261 -16.83 -6.44 1.76
CA ARG A 261 -17.03 -6.65 3.19
C ARG A 261 -17.56 -8.03 3.52
N ARG A 262 -18.50 -8.55 2.73
CA ARG A 262 -19.02 -9.92 2.90
C ARG A 262 -17.92 -10.96 2.74
N LYS A 263 -17.01 -10.76 1.77
CA LYS A 263 -15.91 -11.70 1.48
C LYS A 263 -14.75 -11.62 2.47
N PHE A 264 -14.35 -10.42 2.87
CA PHE A 264 -13.09 -10.17 3.59
C PHE A 264 -13.28 -9.64 5.02
N GLY A 265 -14.51 -9.36 5.46
CA GLY A 265 -14.82 -8.94 6.83
C GLY A 265 -14.46 -7.49 7.18
N ARG A 266 -13.98 -6.69 6.21
CA ARG A 266 -13.64 -5.27 6.37
C ARG A 266 -14.11 -4.44 5.19
N LEU A 267 -14.13 -3.11 5.32
CA LEU A 267 -14.35 -2.23 4.17
C LEU A 267 -13.12 -2.23 3.25
N PRO A 268 -13.31 -2.10 1.93
CA PRO A 268 -12.21 -1.88 1.01
C PRO A 268 -11.66 -0.46 1.15
N THR A 269 -10.43 -0.28 0.70
CA THR A 269 -9.88 1.02 0.38
C THR A 269 -10.51 1.51 -0.92
N PHE A 270 -10.93 2.77 -0.95
CA PHE A 270 -11.36 3.44 -2.17
C PHE A 270 -10.36 4.57 -2.48
N PRO A 271 -10.03 4.83 -3.76
CA PRO A 271 -9.02 5.81 -4.10
C PRO A 271 -9.45 7.19 -3.59
N LEU A 272 -8.47 7.98 -3.17
CA LEU A 272 -8.68 9.38 -2.83
C LEU A 272 -8.56 10.24 -4.08
N GLN A 273 -9.14 11.42 -4.02
CA GLN A 273 -8.97 12.40 -5.06
C GLN A 273 -7.51 12.84 -5.20
N CYS A 274 -7.02 12.90 -6.44
CA CYS A 274 -5.66 13.38 -6.74
C CYS A 274 -5.46 14.83 -6.23
N PRO A 275 -4.40 15.08 -5.43
CA PRO A 275 -4.08 16.41 -4.93
C PRO A 275 -3.77 17.42 -6.04
N ALA A 276 -4.17 18.68 -5.82
CA ALA A 276 -3.91 19.79 -6.75
C ALA A 276 -2.41 20.00 -7.03
N SER A 277 -1.55 19.70 -6.05
CA SER A 277 -0.10 19.86 -6.14
C SER A 277 0.54 18.98 -7.22
N LEU A 278 -0.06 17.82 -7.57
CA LEU A 278 0.42 16.98 -8.66
C LEU A 278 0.09 17.56 -10.04
N TYR A 279 -1.02 18.32 -10.15
CA TYR A 279 -1.37 19.03 -11.39
C TYR A 279 -0.60 20.34 -11.56
N ALA A 280 -0.07 20.90 -10.46
CA ALA A 280 0.64 22.18 -10.43
C ALA A 280 2.12 22.07 -10.84
N THR A 281 2.66 20.86 -11.02
CA THR A 281 4.04 20.62 -11.49
C THR A 281 4.18 20.89 -13.00
N LYS A 282 3.65 22.03 -13.45
CA LYS A 282 3.92 22.64 -14.75
C LYS A 282 5.15 23.52 -14.60
N ILE A 283 6.30 23.04 -15.06
CA ILE A 283 7.44 23.89 -15.44
C ILE A 283 7.72 23.58 -16.91
#